data_AF-A0A6M3M7E0-F1
#
_entry.id   AF-A0A6M3M7E0-F1
#
_cell.length_a   1.000
_cell.length_b   1.000
_cell.length_c   1.000
_cell.angle_alpha   90.00
_cell.angle_beta   90.00
_cell.angle_gamma   90.00
#
_symmetry.space_group_name_H-M   'P 1'
#
loop_
_entity.id
_entity.type
_entity.pdbx_description
1 polymer ?
#
loop_
_entity_poly.entity_id
_entity_poly.type
_entity_poly.pdbx_seq_one_letter_code
_entity_poly.pdbx_strand_id
1 'polypeptide(L)' 'MTTLTNVSKQLVAVTDAGVMKDIRPGETVNVDGRQNWEDDLFVKAGWLKLSEPEPVKAEPEQVEPQETKPTRRKR' A
#
# COMPACT_ATOMS: atom_id res chain seq x y z
N MET A 1 -0.98 -4.46 8.42
CA MET A 1 -1.41 -3.11 8.04
C MET A 1 -1.56 -3.01 6.53
N THR A 2 -2.73 -3.42 6.03
CA THR A 2 -3.08 -3.27 4.62
C THR A 2 -3.72 -1.90 4.42
N THR A 3 -3.48 -1.28 3.28
CA THR A 3 -4.11 0.00 2.93
C THR A 3 -5.17 -0.21 1.86
N LEU A 4 -6.34 0.39 2.05
CA LEU A 4 -7.44 0.40 1.09
C LEU A 4 -7.67 1.83 0.62
N THR A 5 -7.65 2.01 -0.69
CA THR A 5 -8.01 3.29 -1.33
C THR A 5 -9.31 3.15 -2.08
N ASN A 6 -10.28 4.02 -1.80
CA ASN A 6 -11.51 4.05 -2.57
C ASN A 6 -11.29 4.76 -3.91
N VAL A 7 -11.36 4.00 -5.00
CA VAL A 7 -11.22 4.50 -6.37
C VAL A 7 -12.57 4.74 -7.04
N SER A 8 -13.66 4.37 -6.37
CA SER A 8 -15.02 4.64 -6.84
C SER A 8 -15.44 6.09 -6.60
N LYS A 9 -16.55 6.50 -7.22
CA LYS A 9 -17.17 7.82 -6.99
C LYS A 9 -18.18 7.83 -5.83
N GLN A 10 -18.36 6.69 -5.15
CA GLN A 10 -19.34 6.51 -4.09
C GLN A 10 -18.65 6.31 -2.75
N LEU A 11 -19.37 6.55 -1.65
CA LEU A 11 -18.93 6.18 -0.31
C LEU A 11 -18.93 4.64 -0.20
N VAL A 12 -17.82 4.06 0.26
CA VAL A 12 -17.70 2.62 0.45
C VAL A 12 -17.52 2.33 1.93
N ALA A 13 -18.38 1.49 2.50
CA ALA A 13 -18.27 1.04 3.87
C ALA A 13 -17.58 -0.33 3.91
N VAL A 14 -16.50 -0.44 4.67
CA VAL A 14 -15.78 -1.69 4.90
C VAL A 14 -15.85 -2.09 6.37
N THR A 15 -15.90 -3.38 6.65
CA THR A 15 -15.84 -3.89 8.03
C THR A 15 -14.41 -4.35 8.33
N ASP A 16 -13.79 -3.70 9.31
CA ASP A 16 -12.43 -3.94 9.78
C ASP A 16 -12.47 -4.45 11.23
N ALA A 17 -12.14 -5.73 11.44
CA ALA A 17 -12.13 -6.36 12.77
C ALA A 17 -13.46 -6.20 13.56
N GLY A 18 -14.59 -6.19 12.83
CA GLY A 18 -15.93 -6.00 13.40
C GLY A 18 -16.37 -4.54 13.54
N VAL A 19 -15.52 -3.58 13.15
CA VAL A 19 -15.85 -2.14 13.14
C VAL A 19 -16.11 -1.69 11.70
N MET A 20 -17.21 -0.99 11.47
CA MET A 20 -17.47 -0.37 10.16
C MET A 20 -16.64 0.90 9.99
N LYS A 21 -16.00 1.03 8.84
CA LYS A 21 -15.23 2.20 8.40
C LYS A 21 -15.75 2.66 7.05
N ASP A 22 -16.15 3.92 6.97
CA ASP A 22 -16.53 4.55 5.72
C ASP A 22 -15.30 5.16 5.04
N ILE A 23 -15.12 4.87 3.77
CA ILE A 23 -14.03 5.39 2.94
C ILE A 23 -14.65 6.26 1.85
N ARG A 24 -14.35 7.57 1.86
CA ARG A 24 -14.83 8.49 0.83
C ARG A 24 -14.09 8.29 -0.50
N PRO A 25 -14.65 8.72 -1.64
CA PRO A 25 -13.94 8.72 -2.92
C PRO A 25 -12.56 9.37 -2.83
N GLY A 26 -11.52 8.65 -3.22
CA GLY A 26 -10.12 9.09 -3.18
C GLY A 26 -9.45 9.00 -1.80
N GLU A 27 -10.18 8.61 -0.76
CA GLU A 27 -9.63 8.44 0.58
C GLU A 27 -8.91 7.09 0.71
N THR A 28 -7.87 7.07 1.55
CA THR A 28 -7.10 5.87 1.87
C THR A 28 -7.18 5.61 3.36
N VAL A 29 -7.49 4.38 3.73
CA VAL A 29 -7.66 3.95 5.12
C VAL A 29 -6.81 2.71 5.39
N ASN A 30 -6.17 2.70 6.57
CA ASN A 30 -5.45 1.53 7.07
C ASN A 30 -6.43 0.59 7.77
N VAL A 31 -6.36 -0.68 7.41
CA VAL A 31 -7.20 -1.76 7.92
C VAL A 31 -6.33 -2.98 8.24
N ASP A 32 -6.66 -3.68 9.32
CA ASP A 32 -5.90 -4.85 9.82
C ASP A 32 -6.76 -6.13 9.85
N GLY A 33 -8.07 -6.01 9.72
CA GLY A 33 -9.07 -6.95 10.23
C GLY A 33 -9.65 -7.94 9.23
N ARG A 34 -9.05 -8.13 8.05
CA ARG A 34 -9.33 -9.27 7.17
C ARG A 34 -8.05 -9.78 6.54
N GLN A 35 -7.81 -11.09 6.69
CA GLN A 35 -6.63 -11.77 6.13
C GLN A 35 -6.79 -12.03 4.61
N ASN A 36 -8.02 -11.99 4.08
CA ASN A 36 -8.36 -12.23 2.67
C ASN A 36 -9.17 -11.06 2.07
N TRP A 37 -8.53 -9.92 1.81
CA TRP A 37 -9.18 -8.81 1.12
C TRP A 37 -9.46 -9.09 -0.35
N GLU A 38 -8.67 -9.97 -0.97
CA GLU A 38 -8.91 -10.42 -2.33
C GLU A 38 -10.29 -11.05 -2.51
N ASP A 39 -10.85 -11.63 -1.44
CA ASP A 39 -12.18 -12.22 -1.43
C ASP A 39 -13.32 -11.21 -1.25
N ASP A 40 -13.01 -9.97 -0.88
CA ASP A 40 -14.00 -8.94 -0.66
C ASP A 40 -14.63 -8.49 -1.98
N LEU A 41 -15.96 -8.44 -2.00
CA LEU A 41 -16.74 -8.06 -3.18
C LEU A 41 -16.35 -6.65 -3.67
N PHE A 42 -16.01 -5.73 -2.77
CA PHE A 42 -15.62 -4.36 -3.13
C PHE A 42 -14.26 -4.30 -3.84
N VAL A 43 -13.31 -5.16 -3.42
CA VAL A 43 -12.00 -5.28 -4.05
C VAL A 43 -12.15 -5.97 -5.40
N LYS A 44 -12.91 -7.07 -5.48
CA LYS A 44 -13.21 -7.79 -6.74
C LYS A 44 -13.95 -6.92 -7.76
N ALA A 45 -14.85 -6.05 -7.30
CA ALA A 45 -15.57 -5.11 -8.14
C ALA A 45 -14.71 -3.90 -8.58
N GLY A 46 -13.46 -3.80 -8.10
CA GLY A 46 -12.53 -2.72 -8.44
C GLY A 46 -12.90 -1.38 -7.82
N TRP A 47 -13.74 -1.34 -6.78
CA TRP A 47 -14.09 -0.10 -6.08
C TRP A 47 -13.05 0.29 -5.04
N LEU A 48 -12.34 -0.71 -4.51
CA LEU A 48 -11.23 -0.53 -3.60
C LEU A 48 -9.95 -1.01 -4.26
N LYS A 49 -8.91 -0.18 -4.18
CA LYS A 49 -7.55 -0.56 -4.54
C LYS A 49 -6.82 -0.99 -3.27
N LEU A 50 -6.30 -2.20 -3.30
CA LEU A 50 -5.49 -2.77 -2.24
C LEU A 50 -4.02 -2.36 -2.46
N SER A 51 -3.38 -1.85 -1.42
CA SER A 51 -1.93 -1.76 -1.36
C SER A 51 -1.49 -2.37 -0.05
N GLU A 52 -1.03 -3.60 -0.12
CA GLU A 52 -0.28 -4.20 0.97
C GLU A 52 1.08 -3.52 1.02
N PRO A 53 1.59 -3.15 2.20
CA PRO A 53 3.02 -2.89 2.30
C PRO A 53 3.67 -4.19 1.84
N GLU A 54 4.46 -4.12 0.78
CA GLU A 54 5.28 -5.26 0.39
C GLU A 54 5.91 -5.80 1.67
N PRO A 55 5.85 -7.12 1.94
CA PRO A 55 6.67 -7.65 3.00
C PRO A 55 8.06 -7.16 2.65
N VAL A 56 8.63 -6.34 3.53
CA VAL A 56 10.02 -5.93 3.41
C VAL A 56 10.77 -7.24 3.39
N LYS A 57 11.07 -7.75 2.19
CA LYS A 57 12.21 -8.61 2.00
C LYS A 57 13.30 -7.79 2.64
N ALA A 58 13.84 -8.30 3.74
CA ALA A 58 15.09 -7.81 4.27
C ALA A 58 16.14 -8.02 3.16
N GLU A 59 16.15 -7.13 2.17
CA GLU A 59 17.30 -6.88 1.34
C GLU A 59 18.20 -5.99 2.19
N PRO A 60 19.46 -6.40 2.40
CA PRO A 60 20.37 -5.71 3.28
C PRO A 60 20.60 -4.31 2.71
N GLU A 61 20.40 -3.31 3.56
CA GLU A 61 21.20 -2.08 3.59
C GLU A 61 21.79 -1.68 2.23
N GLN A 62 20.95 -1.20 1.31
CA GLN A 62 21.44 -0.43 0.18
C GLN A 62 21.85 0.94 0.70
N VAL A 63 23.09 0.98 1.18
CA VAL A 63 23.88 2.18 1.36
C VAL A 63 23.78 3.00 0.08
N GLU A 64 23.15 4.16 0.22
CA GLU A 64 23.18 5.30 -0.69
C GLU A 64 24.52 5.39 -1.43
N PRO A 65 24.58 5.21 -2.77
CA PRO A 65 25.81 5.49 -3.49
C PRO A 65 25.97 7.01 -3.58
N GLN A 66 26.62 7.59 -2.57
CA GLN A 66 27.17 8.94 -2.70
C GLN A 66 28.19 8.93 -3.84
N GLU A 67 27.82 9.58 -4.95
CA GLU A 67 28.74 9.94 -6.04
C GLU A 67 29.89 10.78 -5.48
N THR A 68 31.00 10.14 -5.12
CA THR A 68 32.30 10.83 -5.07
C THR A 68 33.11 10.39 -6.27
N LYS A 69 33.09 11.20 -7.33
CA LYS A 69 34.11 11.19 -8.39
C LYS A 69 35.51 11.36 -7.77
N PRO A 70 36.50 10.56 -8.20
CA PRO A 70 37.86 11.07 -8.26
C PRO A 70 38.46 10.90 -9.65
N THR A 71 38.79 12.06 -10.21
CA THR A 71 39.69 12.40 -11.30
C THR A 71 40.66 11.31 -11.80
N ARG A 72 40.54 11.04 -13.10
CA ARG A 72 41.50 10.38 -14.00
C ARG A 72 42.94 10.89 -13.78
N ARG A 73 43.86 10.03 -13.38
CA ARG A 73 45.32 10.32 -13.40
C ARG A 73 46.01 9.43 -14.43
N LYS A 74 46.46 10.06 -15.52
CA LYS A 74 47.34 9.47 -16.55
C LYS A 74 48.66 9.05 -15.91
N ARG A 75 49.20 7.90 -16.32
CA ARG A 75 50.65 7.69 -16.42
C ARG A 75 50.96 6.90 -17.67
#